data_AF-A0A3D0YNK4-F1
#
_entry.id   AF-A0A3D0YNK4-F1
#
_cell.length_a   1.000
_cell.length_b   1.000
_cell.length_c   1.000
_cell.angle_alpha   90.00
_cell.angle_beta   90.00
_cell.angle_gamma   90.00
#
_symmetry.space_group_name_H-M   'P 1'
#
loop_
_entity.id
_entity.type
_entity.pdbx_description
1 polymer ?
#
loop_
_entity_poly.entity_id
_entity_poly.type
_entity_poly.pdbx_seq_one_letter_code
_entity_poly.pdbx_strand_id
1 'polypeptide(L)'
;MADFLTALLVIFVVVIIFNIIIFVHELGHFLAARWRGLEVERFQIWFGKPIWKKTHNGVQYGLGWIPFGGFVALPQMAPMEAIEGENHSDKPLPPAKPIDKIIVAFAGPLFSFLLAVLTAFAVWGAGKPSFKLDSTIIGYVDDSKPAANAEPAFAEGDKILAVNGVAVDRWMGDTDTGVRENIMLSEGEIITFTVKRYGVDEPITVKSGYNIP
;
A
#
# COMPACT_ATOMS: atom_id res chain seq x y z
N MET A 1 0.66 27.87 -5.09
CA MET A 1 1.32 27.31 -6.30
C MET A 1 1.91 25.94 -6.02
N ALA A 2 2.67 25.76 -4.92
CA ALA A 2 3.18 24.45 -4.50
C ALA A 2 2.07 23.39 -4.33
N ASP A 3 0.97 23.73 -3.65
CA ASP A 3 -0.13 22.76 -3.41
C ASP A 3 -0.80 22.28 -4.70
N PHE A 4 -0.94 23.16 -5.69
CA PHE A 4 -1.49 22.82 -7.01
C PHE A 4 -0.57 21.85 -7.78
N LEU A 5 0.74 22.11 -7.74
CA LEU A 5 1.74 21.23 -8.38
C LEU A 5 1.80 19.86 -7.68
N THR A 6 1.75 19.84 -6.35
CA THR A 6 1.68 18.61 -5.56
C THR A 6 0.43 17.81 -5.91
N ALA A 7 -0.74 18.45 -6.00
CA ALA A 7 -1.97 17.77 -6.40
C ALA A 7 -1.88 17.16 -7.79
N LEU A 8 -1.33 17.90 -8.77
CA LEU A 8 -1.13 17.39 -10.13
C LEU A 8 -0.18 16.18 -10.15
N LEU A 9 0.91 16.24 -9.38
CA LEU A 9 1.85 15.13 -9.24
C LEU A 9 1.19 13.90 -8.61
N VAL A 10 0.40 14.07 -7.56
CA VAL A 10 -0.34 12.96 -6.93
C VAL A 10 -1.30 12.32 -7.93
N ILE A 11 -2.08 13.10 -8.67
CA ILE A 11 -2.99 12.59 -9.70
C ILE A 11 -2.21 11.79 -10.76
N PHE A 12 -1.10 12.34 -11.24
CA PHE A 12 -0.26 11.68 -12.24
C PHE A 12 0.30 10.35 -11.73
N VAL A 13 0.83 10.32 -10.50
CA VAL A 13 1.34 9.09 -9.86
C VAL A 13 0.24 8.05 -9.69
N VAL A 14 -0.95 8.47 -9.23
CA VAL A 14 -2.11 7.58 -9.09
C VAL A 14 -2.49 6.96 -10.43
N VAL A 15 -2.58 7.76 -11.49
CA VAL A 15 -2.87 7.27 -12.85
C VAL A 15 -1.82 6.24 -13.29
N ILE A 16 -0.53 6.50 -13.08
CA ILE A 16 0.53 5.54 -13.43
C ILE A 16 0.36 4.22 -12.67
N ILE A 17 0.15 4.29 -11.35
CA ILE A 17 0.03 3.09 -10.51
C ILE A 17 -1.16 2.24 -10.96
N PHE A 18 -2.32 2.86 -11.19
CA PHE A 18 -3.49 2.15 -11.71
C PHE A 18 -3.18 1.46 -13.04
N ASN A 19 -2.45 2.11 -13.94
CA ASN A 19 -2.10 1.55 -15.24
C ASN A 19 -1.13 0.37 -15.16
N ILE A 20 -0.18 0.39 -14.22
CA ILE A 20 0.70 -0.76 -13.96
C ILE A 20 -0.14 -1.95 -13.44
N ILE A 21 -1.06 -1.71 -12.50
CA ILE A 21 -1.92 -2.76 -11.94
C ILE A 21 -2.81 -3.35 -13.03
N ILE A 22 -3.49 -2.51 -13.82
CA ILE A 22 -4.33 -2.95 -14.94
C ILE A 22 -3.52 -3.80 -15.92
N PHE A 23 -2.34 -3.33 -16.33
CA PHE A 23 -1.50 -4.08 -17.26
C PHE A 23 -1.15 -5.47 -16.72
N VAL A 24 -0.72 -5.56 -15.45
CA VAL A 24 -0.33 -6.85 -14.84
C VAL A 24 -1.55 -7.75 -14.62
N HIS A 25 -2.72 -7.19 -14.33
CA HIS A 25 -3.99 -7.91 -14.25
C HIS A 25 -4.34 -8.58 -15.58
N GLU A 26 -4.40 -7.80 -16.66
CA GLU A 26 -4.69 -8.33 -18.00
C GLU A 26 -3.62 -9.32 -18.45
N LEU A 27 -2.35 -9.08 -18.09
CA LEU A 27 -1.27 -10.01 -18.37
C LEU A 27 -1.50 -11.37 -17.70
N GLY A 28 -2.08 -11.40 -16.50
CA GLY A 28 -2.48 -12.63 -15.82
C GLY A 28 -3.50 -13.43 -16.62
N HIS A 29 -4.58 -12.78 -17.05
CA HIS A 29 -5.59 -13.40 -17.93
C HIS A 29 -4.97 -13.93 -19.23
N PHE A 30 -4.16 -13.09 -19.89
CA PHE A 30 -3.48 -13.42 -21.13
C PHE A 30 -2.58 -14.66 -21.02
N LEU A 31 -1.69 -14.68 -20.02
CA LEU A 31 -0.75 -15.78 -19.83
C LEU A 31 -1.48 -17.06 -19.44
N ALA A 32 -2.49 -16.98 -18.58
CA ALA A 32 -3.31 -18.14 -18.23
C ALA A 32 -4.06 -18.69 -19.44
N ALA A 33 -4.67 -17.85 -20.27
CA ALA A 33 -5.36 -18.28 -21.48
C ALA A 33 -4.41 -19.01 -22.44
N ARG A 34 -3.23 -18.43 -22.70
CA ARG A 34 -2.19 -19.03 -23.54
C ARG A 34 -1.69 -20.36 -22.96
N TRP A 35 -1.51 -20.44 -21.65
CA TRP A 35 -1.08 -21.67 -20.96
C TRP A 35 -2.13 -22.78 -21.04
N ARG A 36 -3.42 -22.43 -20.96
CA ARG A 36 -4.54 -23.38 -21.12
C ARG A 36 -4.86 -23.71 -22.58
N GLY A 37 -4.13 -23.13 -23.53
CA GLY A 37 -4.31 -23.38 -24.97
C GLY A 37 -5.56 -22.71 -25.56
N LEU A 38 -6.06 -21.66 -24.90
CA LEU A 38 -7.17 -20.86 -25.43
C LEU A 38 -6.65 -19.84 -26.46
N GLU A 39 -7.47 -19.55 -27.45
CA GLU A 39 -7.20 -18.52 -28.45
C GLU A 39 -7.48 -17.14 -27.85
N VAL A 40 -6.51 -16.24 -28.04
CA VAL A 40 -6.61 -14.84 -27.61
C VAL A 40 -6.64 -13.99 -28.86
N GLU A 41 -7.70 -13.23 -29.07
CA GLU A 41 -7.82 -12.36 -30.25
C GLU A 41 -7.16 -11.01 -30.01
N ARG A 42 -7.40 -10.42 -28.83
CA ARG A 42 -6.96 -9.08 -28.49
C ARG A 42 -6.42 -9.02 -27.07
N PHE A 43 -5.33 -8.29 -26.91
CA PHE A 43 -4.80 -7.84 -25.64
C PHE A 43 -4.76 -6.32 -25.70
N GLN A 44 -5.68 -5.65 -25.01
CA GLN A 44 -5.79 -4.20 -25.08
C GLN A 44 -5.68 -3.57 -23.71
N ILE A 45 -4.74 -2.64 -23.59
CA ILE A 45 -4.60 -1.75 -22.45
C ILE A 45 -5.35 -0.46 -22.80
N TRP A 46 -6.09 0.12 -21.87
CA TRP A 46 -6.98 1.28 -22.05
C TRP A 46 -8.22 1.00 -22.89
N PHE A 47 -9.35 1.53 -22.43
CA PHE A 47 -10.61 1.42 -23.14
C PHE A 47 -10.70 2.39 -24.32
N GLY A 48 -11.74 2.18 -25.12
CA GLY A 48 -12.06 3.01 -26.28
C GLY A 48 -11.28 2.63 -27.54
N LYS A 49 -11.34 3.50 -28.54
CA LYS A 49 -10.66 3.30 -29.82
C LYS A 49 -9.14 3.23 -29.61
N PRO A 50 -8.46 2.21 -30.14
CA PRO A 50 -7.02 2.09 -29.99
C PRO A 50 -6.32 3.27 -30.69
N ILE A 51 -5.52 4.03 -29.94
CA ILE A 51 -4.55 5.00 -30.47
C ILE A 51 -3.47 4.23 -31.26
N TRP A 52 -3.09 3.07 -30.74
CA TRP A 52 -2.11 2.20 -31.36
C TRP A 52 -2.59 0.75 -31.32
N LYS A 53 -2.31 0.00 -32.40
CA LYS A 53 -2.56 -1.43 -32.46
C LYS A 53 -1.52 -2.14 -33.32
N LYS A 54 -1.13 -3.34 -32.95
CA LYS A 54 -0.21 -4.21 -33.71
C LYS A 54 -0.59 -5.67 -33.50
N THR A 55 -0.72 -6.42 -34.59
CA THR A 55 -0.95 -7.86 -34.52
C THR A 55 0.38 -8.60 -34.53
N HIS A 56 0.56 -9.51 -33.57
CA HIS A 56 1.73 -10.37 -33.48
C HIS A 56 1.30 -11.76 -32.99
N ASN A 57 1.76 -12.81 -33.68
CA ASN A 57 1.44 -14.21 -33.37
C ASN A 57 -0.06 -14.50 -33.23
N GLY A 58 -0.89 -13.88 -34.08
CA GLY A 58 -2.35 -14.05 -34.06
C GLY A 58 -3.09 -13.22 -33.01
N VAL A 59 -2.37 -12.52 -32.12
CA VAL A 59 -2.96 -11.64 -31.09
C VAL A 59 -2.80 -10.19 -31.52
N GLN A 60 -3.88 -9.40 -31.48
CA GLN A 60 -3.82 -7.95 -31.63
C GLN A 60 -3.52 -7.29 -30.29
N TYR A 61 -2.35 -6.67 -30.18
CA TYR A 61 -1.97 -5.81 -29.06
C TYR A 61 -2.46 -4.39 -29.33
N GLY A 62 -3.14 -3.77 -28.38
CA GLY A 62 -3.71 -2.43 -28.53
C GLY A 62 -3.47 -1.54 -27.31
N LEU A 63 -3.42 -0.23 -27.57
CA LEU A 63 -3.48 0.81 -26.56
C LEU A 63 -4.63 1.75 -26.90
N GLY A 64 -5.69 1.74 -26.07
CA GLY A 64 -6.85 2.63 -26.12
C GLY A 64 -6.50 4.09 -25.83
N TRP A 65 -7.52 4.92 -25.66
CA TRP A 65 -7.34 6.34 -25.29
C TRP A 65 -7.87 6.68 -23.90
N ILE A 66 -8.64 5.78 -23.28
CA ILE A 66 -9.23 5.96 -21.95
C ILE A 66 -8.41 5.13 -20.93
N PRO A 67 -7.63 5.76 -20.04
CA PRO A 67 -6.65 5.08 -19.17
C PRO A 67 -7.26 4.39 -17.92
N PHE A 68 -8.50 3.92 -18.02
CA PHE A 68 -9.30 3.39 -16.91
C PHE A 68 -9.73 1.93 -17.12
N GLY A 69 -8.86 1.11 -17.71
CA GLY A 69 -9.07 -0.33 -17.79
C GLY A 69 -8.29 -0.97 -18.93
N GLY A 70 -8.66 -2.20 -19.26
CA GLY A 70 -8.09 -3.04 -20.30
C GLY A 70 -8.97 -4.27 -20.46
N PHE A 71 -8.67 -5.10 -21.47
CA PHE A 71 -9.33 -6.38 -21.65
C PHE A 71 -8.49 -7.36 -22.47
N VAL A 72 -8.77 -8.65 -22.28
CA VAL A 72 -8.25 -9.75 -23.09
C VAL A 72 -9.42 -10.45 -23.77
N ALA A 73 -9.56 -10.28 -25.08
CA ALA A 73 -10.67 -10.86 -25.82
C ALA A 73 -10.46 -12.37 -26.04
N LEU A 74 -11.34 -13.17 -25.45
CA LEU A 74 -11.31 -14.63 -25.43
C LEU A 74 -12.61 -15.19 -26.05
N PRO A 75 -12.65 -15.50 -27.36
CA PRO A 75 -13.86 -15.94 -28.06
C PRO A 75 -14.46 -17.24 -27.49
N GLN A 76 -13.64 -18.06 -26.82
CA GLN A 76 -14.08 -19.32 -26.22
C GLN A 76 -14.77 -19.13 -24.85
N MET A 77 -14.84 -17.89 -24.33
CA MET A 77 -15.51 -17.52 -23.08
C MET A 77 -16.86 -16.84 -23.36
N ALA A 78 -17.80 -17.63 -23.87
CA ALA A 78 -19.13 -17.21 -24.32
C ALA A 78 -20.11 -16.57 -23.29
N PRO A 79 -19.77 -16.26 -22.02
CA PRO A 79 -20.56 -15.28 -21.27
C PRO A 79 -19.83 -13.98 -20.92
N MET A 80 -18.56 -13.78 -21.32
CA MET A 80 -17.80 -12.54 -21.06
C MET A 80 -18.03 -11.45 -22.14
N GLU A 81 -18.66 -11.82 -23.26
CA GLU A 81 -18.88 -10.99 -24.45
C GLU A 81 -19.70 -9.72 -24.19
N ALA A 82 -20.59 -9.74 -23.18
CA ALA A 82 -21.38 -8.57 -22.81
C ALA A 82 -20.54 -7.45 -22.15
N ILE A 83 -19.32 -7.75 -21.69
CA ILE A 83 -18.44 -6.81 -20.97
C ILE A 83 -17.21 -6.41 -21.81
N GLU A 84 -16.74 -7.26 -22.72
CA GLU A 84 -15.41 -7.12 -23.35
C GLU A 84 -15.40 -6.68 -24.83
N GLY A 85 -16.55 -6.36 -25.41
CA GLY A 85 -16.66 -5.80 -26.76
C GLY A 85 -16.62 -6.85 -27.88
N GLU A 86 -17.35 -6.59 -28.97
CA GLU A 86 -17.66 -7.57 -30.02
C GLU A 86 -16.44 -8.34 -30.54
N ASN A 87 -16.52 -9.68 -30.45
CA ASN A 87 -15.56 -10.62 -31.03
C ASN A 87 -15.69 -10.63 -32.56
N HIS A 88 -14.56 -10.75 -33.27
CA HIS A 88 -14.51 -10.66 -34.74
C HIS A 88 -13.99 -11.94 -35.42
N SER A 89 -13.87 -13.08 -34.73
CA SER A 89 -13.50 -14.33 -35.42
C SER A 89 -14.70 -15.17 -35.87
N ASP A 90 -14.80 -15.36 -37.19
CA ASP A 90 -15.68 -16.34 -37.85
C ASP A 90 -15.19 -17.80 -37.70
N LYS A 91 -14.21 -18.07 -36.83
CA LYS A 91 -13.66 -19.42 -36.65
C LYS A 91 -14.45 -20.18 -35.59
N PRO A 92 -15.05 -21.33 -35.92
CA PRO A 92 -15.69 -22.17 -34.91
C PRO A 92 -14.61 -22.78 -34.01
N LEU A 93 -14.47 -22.23 -32.80
CA LEU A 93 -13.59 -22.73 -31.76
C LEU A 93 -14.37 -23.59 -30.76
N PRO A 94 -13.79 -24.69 -30.25
CA PRO A 94 -14.44 -25.48 -29.22
C PRO A 94 -14.61 -24.64 -27.94
N PRO A 95 -15.73 -24.77 -27.22
CA PRO A 95 -15.95 -24.02 -26.00
C PRO A 95 -14.90 -24.39 -24.94
N ALA A 96 -14.41 -23.39 -24.20
CA ALA A 96 -13.45 -23.62 -23.12
C ALA A 96 -14.08 -24.49 -22.02
N LYS A 97 -13.28 -25.39 -21.43
CA LYS A 97 -13.76 -26.23 -20.31
C LYS A 97 -14.04 -25.33 -19.10
N PRO A 98 -14.98 -25.70 -18.22
CA PRO A 98 -15.30 -24.89 -17.03
C PRO A 98 -14.08 -24.57 -16.16
N ILE A 99 -13.17 -25.54 -16.00
CA ILE A 99 -11.93 -25.33 -15.22
C ILE A 99 -11.00 -24.31 -15.88
N ASP A 100 -10.93 -24.26 -17.21
CA ASP A 100 -10.08 -23.31 -17.93
C ASP A 100 -10.62 -21.89 -17.77
N LYS A 101 -11.96 -21.73 -17.81
CA LYS A 101 -12.63 -20.45 -17.52
C LYS A 101 -12.33 -19.95 -16.11
N ILE A 102 -12.41 -20.84 -15.11
CA ILE A 102 -12.10 -20.49 -13.72
C ILE A 102 -10.64 -20.08 -13.56
N ILE A 103 -9.71 -20.87 -14.12
CA ILE A 103 -8.27 -20.58 -14.05
C ILE A 103 -7.98 -19.21 -14.66
N VAL A 104 -8.49 -18.94 -15.86
CA VAL A 104 -8.23 -17.66 -16.53
C VAL A 104 -8.90 -16.51 -15.79
N ALA A 105 -10.17 -16.61 -15.39
CA ALA A 105 -10.86 -15.55 -14.65
C ALA A 105 -10.18 -15.23 -13.31
N PHE A 106 -9.59 -16.23 -12.64
CA PHE A 106 -8.86 -16.03 -11.39
C PHE A 106 -7.43 -15.48 -11.60
N ALA A 107 -6.82 -15.73 -12.76
CA ALA A 107 -5.43 -15.37 -13.01
C ALA A 107 -5.16 -13.86 -12.96
N GLY A 108 -6.09 -13.02 -13.43
CA GLY A 108 -5.93 -11.55 -13.36
C GLY A 108 -5.82 -11.02 -11.92
N PRO A 109 -6.80 -11.33 -11.04
CA PRO A 109 -6.72 -11.01 -9.62
C PRO A 109 -5.48 -11.59 -8.94
N LEU A 110 -5.09 -12.83 -9.25
CA LEU A 110 -3.90 -13.45 -8.70
C LEU A 110 -2.63 -12.68 -9.07
N PHE A 111 -2.47 -12.27 -10.32
CA PHE A 111 -1.31 -11.49 -10.77
C PHE A 111 -1.27 -10.10 -10.12
N SER A 112 -2.43 -9.48 -9.94
CA SER A 112 -2.54 -8.21 -9.21
C SER A 112 -2.11 -8.36 -7.75
N PHE A 113 -2.51 -9.45 -7.11
CA PHE A 113 -2.10 -9.77 -5.74
C PHE A 113 -0.59 -10.05 -5.66
N LEU A 114 -0.02 -10.81 -6.60
CA LEU A 114 1.42 -11.07 -6.65
C LEU A 114 2.23 -9.78 -6.84
N LEU A 115 1.74 -8.85 -7.67
CA LEU A 115 2.33 -7.52 -7.82
C LEU A 115 2.28 -6.74 -6.49
N ALA A 116 1.15 -6.77 -5.79
CA ALA A 116 1.02 -6.12 -4.48
C ALA A 116 2.01 -6.71 -3.46
N VAL A 117 2.16 -8.03 -3.40
CA VAL A 117 3.14 -8.69 -2.54
C VAL A 117 4.58 -8.30 -2.91
N LEU A 118 4.93 -8.35 -4.20
CA LEU A 118 6.27 -7.98 -4.68
C LEU A 118 6.61 -6.52 -4.36
N THR A 119 5.68 -5.61 -4.62
CA THR A 119 5.87 -4.18 -4.33
C THR A 119 5.90 -3.91 -2.82
N ALA A 120 5.15 -4.64 -2.00
CA ALA A 120 5.25 -4.56 -0.54
C ALA A 120 6.66 -4.95 -0.05
N PHE A 121 7.22 -6.05 -0.56
CA PHE A 121 8.61 -6.44 -0.26
C PHE A 121 9.63 -5.40 -0.77
N ALA A 122 9.40 -4.82 -1.95
CA ALA A 122 10.27 -3.79 -2.49
C ALA A 122 10.26 -2.52 -1.61
N VAL A 123 9.08 -2.07 -1.16
CA VAL A 123 8.94 -0.94 -0.24
C VAL A 123 9.56 -1.26 1.11
N TRP A 124 9.37 -2.47 1.62
CA TRP A 124 9.97 -2.91 2.88
C TRP A 124 11.51 -2.90 2.78
N GLY A 125 12.07 -3.44 1.70
CA GLY A 125 13.52 -3.47 1.48
C GLY A 125 14.14 -2.11 1.19
N ALA A 126 13.44 -1.22 0.47
CA ALA A 126 13.90 0.15 0.23
C ALA A 126 13.85 1.02 1.50
N GLY A 127 12.95 0.68 2.43
CA GLY A 127 12.66 1.48 3.62
C GLY A 127 11.87 2.75 3.29
N LYS A 128 11.17 3.28 4.29
CA LYS A 128 10.52 4.59 4.20
C LYS A 128 11.49 5.69 4.67
N PRO A 129 11.63 6.82 3.96
CA PRO A 129 12.21 8.01 4.55
C PRO A 129 11.36 8.33 5.77
N SER A 130 11.92 8.12 6.93
CA SER A 130 11.25 8.51 8.15
C SER A 130 11.42 10.02 8.21
N PHE A 131 10.30 10.75 8.11
CA PHE A 131 10.23 12.13 8.58
C PHE A 131 10.35 12.05 10.10
N LYS A 132 11.55 11.72 10.58
CA LYS A 132 11.82 11.58 11.98
C LYS A 132 11.76 12.99 12.54
N LEU A 133 10.70 13.28 13.28
CA LEU A 133 10.89 14.13 14.44
C LEU A 133 11.77 13.30 15.39
N ASP A 134 13.09 13.35 15.15
CA ASP A 134 14.18 12.70 15.92
C ASP A 134 14.34 13.34 17.30
N SER A 135 13.22 13.75 17.89
CA SER A 135 13.17 14.38 19.19
C SER A 135 12.19 13.62 20.05
N THR A 136 12.69 13.13 21.17
CA THR A 136 11.90 12.67 22.32
C THR A 136 11.85 13.76 23.40
N ILE A 137 12.13 15.02 23.02
CA ILE A 137 12.15 16.16 23.93
C ILE A 137 10.72 16.66 24.14
N ILE A 138 10.33 16.78 25.40
CA ILE A 138 9.04 17.35 25.80
C ILE A 138 9.07 18.85 25.52
N GLY A 139 8.22 19.30 24.59
CA GLY A 139 8.10 20.72 24.25
C GLY A 139 7.11 21.49 25.12
N TYR A 140 6.10 20.79 25.68
CA TYR A 140 5.05 21.36 26.50
C TYR A 140 4.37 20.24 27.30
N VAL A 141 3.97 20.52 28.54
CA VAL A 141 3.14 19.64 29.37
C VAL A 141 1.81 20.33 29.61
N ASP A 142 0.71 19.68 29.22
CA ASP A 142 -0.64 20.20 29.40
C ASP A 142 -1.14 19.90 30.82
N ASP A 143 -1.35 20.95 31.62
CA ASP A 143 -1.83 20.87 33.01
C ASP A 143 -3.17 20.12 33.18
N SER A 144 -3.97 20.01 32.11
CA SER A 144 -5.24 19.28 32.12
C SER A 144 -5.11 17.77 31.89
N LYS A 145 -3.90 17.28 31.59
CA LYS A 145 -3.64 15.88 31.19
C LYS A 145 -2.91 15.09 32.27
N PRO A 146 -2.97 13.74 32.23
CA PRO A 146 -2.33 12.90 33.24
C PRO A 146 -0.84 13.15 33.44
N ALA A 147 -0.13 13.50 32.36
CA ALA A 147 1.29 13.81 32.41
C ALA A 147 1.63 14.97 33.37
N ALA A 148 0.72 15.91 33.63
CA ALA A 148 0.93 16.98 34.61
C ALA A 148 0.97 16.46 36.06
N ASN A 149 0.27 15.35 36.33
CA ASN A 149 0.24 14.69 37.64
C ASN A 149 1.34 13.62 37.79
N ALA A 150 2.36 13.66 36.91
CA ALA A 150 3.43 12.71 36.96
C ALA A 150 4.33 12.91 38.19
N GLU A 151 4.89 11.82 38.72
CA GLU A 151 5.77 11.87 39.88
C GLU A 151 7.13 11.22 39.56
N PRO A 152 8.24 11.99 39.61
CA PRO A 152 8.31 13.46 39.67
C PRO A 152 7.73 14.12 38.40
N ALA A 153 7.26 15.37 38.49
CA ALA A 153 6.63 16.07 37.37
C ALA A 153 7.57 16.18 36.15
N PHE A 154 7.03 15.98 34.95
CA PHE A 154 7.75 16.28 33.71
C PHE A 154 8.07 17.78 33.60
N ALA A 155 9.18 18.09 32.95
CA ALA A 155 9.59 19.47 32.66
C ALA A 155 9.76 19.67 31.15
N GLU A 156 9.54 20.89 30.67
CA GLU A 156 9.90 21.25 29.30
C GLU A 156 11.42 21.08 29.10
N GLY A 157 11.80 20.50 27.96
CA GLY A 157 13.19 20.14 27.65
C GLY A 157 13.64 18.77 28.16
N ASP A 158 12.82 18.07 28.95
CA ASP A 158 13.08 16.68 29.33
C ASP A 158 13.17 15.79 28.09
N LYS A 159 14.22 14.97 28.00
CA LYS A 159 14.38 13.99 26.92
C LYS A 159 13.96 12.61 27.40
N ILE A 160 12.92 12.05 26.81
CA ILE A 160 12.48 10.67 27.10
C ILE A 160 13.48 9.69 26.47
N LEU A 161 14.03 8.79 27.29
CA LEU A 161 14.98 7.75 26.89
C LEU A 161 14.34 6.38 26.81
N ALA A 162 13.35 6.10 27.66
CA ALA A 162 12.60 4.85 27.64
C ALA A 162 11.16 5.03 28.14
N VAL A 163 10.26 4.18 27.67
CA VAL A 163 8.89 4.02 28.17
C VAL A 163 8.71 2.57 28.58
N ASN A 164 8.34 2.31 29.84
CA ASN A 164 8.22 0.96 30.42
C ASN A 164 9.47 0.08 30.21
N GLY A 165 10.66 0.69 30.28
CA GLY A 165 11.94 0.01 30.07
C GLY A 165 12.31 -0.22 28.60
N VAL A 166 11.42 0.10 27.65
CA VAL A 166 11.70 0.03 26.20
C VAL A 166 12.36 1.34 25.76
N ALA A 167 13.56 1.23 25.19
CA ALA A 167 14.32 2.39 24.72
C ALA A 167 13.60 3.06 23.52
N VAL A 168 13.50 4.39 23.56
CA VAL A 168 12.84 5.19 22.52
C VAL A 168 13.80 6.17 21.86
N ASP A 169 13.62 6.39 20.56
CA ASP A 169 14.46 7.32 19.78
C ASP A 169 13.64 8.35 18.98
N ARG A 170 12.32 8.24 19.00
CA ARG A 170 11.41 9.10 18.24
C ARG A 170 10.08 9.31 18.97
N TRP A 171 9.37 10.37 18.61
CA TRP A 171 8.07 10.64 19.22
C TRP A 171 6.96 9.70 18.74
N MET A 172 6.91 9.41 17.43
CA MET A 172 5.87 8.56 16.81
C MET A 172 6.37 7.86 15.54
N GLY A 173 5.59 6.88 15.06
CA GLY A 173 5.76 6.25 13.74
C GLY A 173 6.59 4.96 13.73
N ASP A 174 6.82 4.38 14.91
CA ASP A 174 7.49 3.10 15.11
C ASP A 174 6.93 2.44 16.38
N THR A 175 6.43 1.22 16.26
CA THR A 175 5.83 0.46 17.36
C THR A 175 6.87 0.04 18.40
N ASP A 176 8.13 -0.13 17.99
CA ASP A 176 9.19 -0.61 18.87
C ASP A 176 9.86 0.55 19.62
N THR A 177 10.11 1.67 18.93
CA THR A 177 10.95 2.77 19.44
C THR A 177 10.24 4.11 19.61
N GLY A 178 8.93 4.17 19.32
CA GLY A 178 8.12 5.38 19.41
C GLY A 178 7.55 5.62 20.82
N VAL A 179 7.68 6.84 21.34
CA VAL A 179 7.08 7.24 22.62
C VAL A 179 5.57 7.04 22.60
N ARG A 180 4.87 7.52 21.57
CA ARG A 180 3.41 7.46 21.47
C ARG A 180 2.91 6.02 21.42
N GLU A 181 3.51 5.19 20.58
CA GLU A 181 3.10 3.80 20.38
C GLU A 181 3.34 2.98 21.65
N ASN A 182 4.50 3.15 22.30
CA ASN A 182 4.78 2.49 23.57
C ASN A 182 3.80 2.92 24.68
N ILE A 183 3.35 4.19 24.71
CA ILE A 183 2.27 4.63 25.61
C ILE A 183 0.94 3.96 25.24
N MET A 184 0.57 3.95 23.96
CA MET A 184 -0.71 3.40 23.49
C MET A 184 -0.83 1.89 23.69
N LEU A 185 0.28 1.17 23.60
CA LEU A 185 0.38 -0.29 23.77
C LEU A 185 0.82 -0.69 25.18
N SER A 186 0.97 0.26 26.10
CA SER A 186 1.32 -0.05 27.48
C SER A 186 0.23 -0.91 28.13
N GLU A 187 0.67 -1.91 28.89
CA GLU A 187 -0.19 -2.77 29.71
C GLU A 187 0.19 -2.56 31.20
N GLY A 188 -0.79 -2.65 32.12
CA GLY A 188 -0.57 -2.53 33.56
C GLY A 188 -1.06 -1.20 34.18
N GLU A 189 -0.88 -1.00 35.48
CA GLU A 189 -1.54 0.11 36.19
C GLU A 189 -0.87 1.48 35.97
N ILE A 190 0.43 1.56 35.66
CA ILE A 190 1.15 2.84 35.57
C ILE A 190 2.20 2.77 34.46
N ILE A 191 2.32 3.84 33.68
CA ILE A 191 3.38 3.98 32.68
C ILE A 191 4.60 4.66 33.31
N THR A 192 5.76 4.04 33.17
CA THR A 192 7.05 4.54 33.66
C THR A 192 7.88 5.11 32.51
N PHE A 193 8.54 6.22 32.76
CA PHE A 193 9.37 6.92 31.78
C PHE A 193 10.76 7.09 32.35
N THR A 194 11.78 6.72 31.60
CA THR A 194 13.16 7.11 31.91
C THR A 194 13.46 8.40 31.16
N VAL A 195 13.80 9.45 31.89
CA VAL A 195 13.94 10.80 31.36
C VAL A 195 15.31 11.38 31.70
N LYS A 196 15.97 12.02 30.74
CA LYS A 196 17.15 12.84 30.98
C LYS A 196 16.75 14.30 31.10
N ARG A 197 16.92 14.85 32.32
CA ARG A 197 16.67 16.25 32.62
C ARG A 197 17.95 17.06 32.59
N TYR A 198 17.89 18.29 32.07
CA TYR A 198 19.03 19.19 32.10
C TYR A 198 19.45 19.52 33.53
N GLY A 199 20.75 19.41 33.83
CA GLY A 199 21.30 19.65 35.17
C GLY A 199 21.19 18.48 36.15
N VAL A 200 20.67 17.32 35.71
CA VAL A 200 20.70 16.07 36.47
C VAL A 200 21.59 15.07 35.73
N ASP A 201 22.62 14.56 36.41
CA ASP A 201 23.63 13.70 35.78
C ASP A 201 23.06 12.32 35.42
N GLU A 202 22.16 11.79 36.24
CA GLU A 202 21.53 10.48 36.03
C GLU A 202 20.09 10.60 35.50
N PRO A 203 19.64 9.67 34.64
CA PRO A 203 18.25 9.61 34.21
C PRO A 203 17.29 9.38 35.39
N ILE A 204 16.18 10.10 35.40
CA ILE A 204 15.13 9.98 36.41
C ILE A 204 13.98 9.11 35.90
N THR A 205 13.37 8.35 36.79
CA THR A 205 12.15 7.58 36.49
C THR A 205 10.92 8.39 36.85
N VAL A 206 10.09 8.72 35.85
CA VAL A 206 8.84 9.47 35.97
C VAL A 206 7.65 8.53 35.80
N LYS A 207 6.66 8.59 36.71
CA LYS A 207 5.42 7.80 36.63
C LYS A 207 4.27 8.67 36.11
N SER A 208 3.51 8.22 35.10
CA SER A 208 2.57 9.04 34.32
C SER A 208 1.34 9.62 35.02
N GLY A 209 1.05 9.25 36.26
CA GLY A 209 -0.22 9.59 36.93
C GLY A 209 -1.49 9.05 36.22
N TYR A 210 -1.33 8.23 35.17
CA TYR A 210 -2.42 7.64 34.39
C TYR A 210 -2.55 6.16 34.73
N ASN A 211 -3.76 5.74 35.09
CA ASN A 211 -4.10 4.34 35.27
C ASN A 211 -4.69 3.77 33.97
N ILE A 212 -4.13 2.67 33.49
CA ILE A 212 -4.63 2.00 32.29
C ILE A 212 -5.90 1.23 32.70
N PRO A 213 -7.04 1.48 32.05
CA PRO A 213 -8.32 0.88 32.43
C PRO A 213 -8.38 -0.64 32.24
#